data_AF-A0A8D8N3V6-F1
#
_entry.id   AF-A0A8D8N3V6-F1
#
_cell.length_a   1.000
_cell.length_b   1.000
_cell.length_c   1.000
_cell.angle_alpha   90.00
_cell.angle_beta   90.00
_cell.angle_gamma   90.00
#
_symmetry.space_group_name_H-M   'P 1'
#
loop_
_entity.id
_entity.type
_entity.pdbx_description
1 polymer ?
#
loop_
_entity_poly.entity_id
_entity_poly.type
_entity_poly.pdbx_seq_one_letter_code
_entity_poly.pdbx_strand_id
1 'polypeptide(L)'
;MLYVFHVDTGRMLTFEMSKALEIVRSLKETIERHHGIPCASIVLLVSGGEVLQDTQRVCNYSAGTDTNPIYMFSKSVLDARNQPAPWPSIETDNDLKAQVDKCLELPATYNTVVTRSLLAQQICEMAKEEAKTCETLIHEQHLQQQGWAAVVANMEDSVMEFQERVSDFYRRYEEHRQRFTEHMEILSAFDHDLKQLSEIPILSTLMENAASRPFGNFDEAYVDAGNTANSTSSGSVKTTSNSEPATAAAVATTTDAEGTTSSQGEEKAVALAGSGSAEQQQTVSSGISD
;
A
#
# COMPACT_ATOMS: atom_id res chain seq x y z
N MET A 1 25.64 -3.46 -11.89
CA MET A 1 24.61 -4.51 -11.82
C MET A 1 23.47 -3.97 -11.00
N LEU A 2 22.23 -4.31 -11.36
CA LEU A 2 21.03 -4.02 -10.57
C LEU A 2 20.66 -5.26 -9.77
N TYR A 3 20.40 -5.10 -8.48
CA TYR A 3 20.10 -6.20 -7.57
C TYR A 3 18.64 -6.15 -7.08
N VAL A 4 17.94 -7.28 -7.22
CA VAL A 4 16.57 -7.48 -6.72
C VAL A 4 16.59 -8.71 -5.82
N PHE A 5 16.22 -8.55 -4.56
CA PHE A 5 16.23 -9.64 -3.60
C PHE A 5 14.83 -10.24 -3.44
N HIS A 6 14.68 -11.52 -3.81
CA HIS A 6 13.43 -12.26 -3.67
C HIS A 6 13.29 -12.76 -2.24
N VAL A 7 12.56 -12.01 -1.43
CA VAL A 7 12.49 -12.20 0.02
C VAL A 7 11.93 -13.57 0.39
N ASP A 8 10.85 -13.99 -0.29
CA ASP A 8 10.15 -15.25 -0.03
C ASP A 8 11.04 -16.49 -0.20
N THR A 9 12.04 -16.42 -1.08
CA THR A 9 12.93 -17.55 -1.39
C THR A 9 14.38 -17.34 -0.91
N GLY A 10 14.72 -16.15 -0.42
CA GLY A 10 16.06 -15.80 0.04
C GLY A 10 17.08 -15.64 -1.09
N ARG A 11 16.65 -15.37 -2.32
CA ARG A 11 17.52 -15.38 -3.50
C ARG A 11 17.78 -13.98 -4.05
N MET A 12 19.05 -13.67 -4.32
CA MET A 12 19.44 -12.47 -5.03
C MET A 12 19.32 -12.66 -6.56
N LEU A 13 18.55 -11.81 -7.21
CA LEU A 13 18.42 -11.73 -8.66
C LEU A 13 19.28 -10.58 -9.18
N THR A 14 20.10 -10.85 -10.20
CA THR A 14 21.01 -9.88 -10.79
C THR A 14 20.57 -9.51 -12.20
N PHE A 15 20.41 -8.21 -12.45
CA PHE A 15 20.06 -7.66 -13.75
C PHE A 15 21.13 -6.70 -14.25
N GLU A 16 21.14 -6.47 -15.56
CA GLU A 16 21.97 -5.42 -16.13
C GLU A 16 21.58 -4.04 -15.58
N MET A 17 22.56 -3.17 -15.39
CA MET A 17 22.31 -1.81 -14.90
C MET A 17 21.44 -0.98 -15.86
N SER A 18 21.41 -1.35 -17.14
CA SER A 18 20.50 -0.77 -18.16
C SER A 18 19.03 -0.80 -17.71
N LYS A 19 18.63 -1.85 -16.96
CA LYS A 19 17.28 -1.99 -16.41
C LYS A 19 16.92 -0.94 -15.36
N ALA A 20 17.90 -0.32 -14.69
CA ALA A 20 17.63 0.76 -13.75
C ALA A 20 17.06 2.02 -14.45
N LEU A 21 17.35 2.22 -15.73
CA LEU A 21 16.89 3.38 -16.50
C LEU A 21 15.50 3.20 -17.10
N GLU A 22 14.99 1.97 -17.10
CA GLU A 22 13.65 1.62 -17.57
C GLU A 22 12.58 1.86 -16.48
N ILE A 23 11.32 1.83 -16.88
CA ILE A 23 10.19 1.88 -15.93
C ILE A 23 10.08 0.57 -15.16
N VAL A 24 9.55 0.65 -13.93
CA VAL A 24 9.36 -0.49 -13.03
C VAL A 24 8.54 -1.61 -13.69
N ARG A 25 7.54 -1.28 -14.51
CA ARG A 25 6.78 -2.26 -15.28
C ARG A 25 7.68 -3.13 -16.18
N SER A 26 8.64 -2.53 -16.86
CA SER A 26 9.59 -3.26 -17.74
C SER A 26 10.51 -4.19 -16.94
N LEU A 27 10.90 -3.77 -15.73
CA LEU A 27 11.63 -4.63 -14.80
C LEU A 27 10.77 -5.84 -14.39
N LYS A 28 9.49 -5.64 -14.03
CA LYS A 28 8.56 -6.74 -13.72
C LYS A 28 8.39 -7.70 -14.90
N GLU A 29 8.22 -7.18 -16.11
CA GLU A 29 8.12 -8.00 -17.35
C GLU A 29 9.41 -8.78 -17.62
N THR A 30 10.57 -8.22 -17.27
CA THR A 30 11.85 -8.92 -17.37
C THR A 30 11.95 -10.03 -16.33
N ILE A 31 11.53 -9.78 -15.08
CA ILE A 31 11.48 -10.81 -14.02
C ILE A 31 10.54 -11.95 -14.43
N GLU A 32 9.36 -11.65 -14.98
CA GLU A 32 8.41 -12.65 -15.45
C GLU A 32 9.02 -13.54 -16.54
N ARG A 33 9.69 -12.94 -17.53
CA ARG A 33 10.33 -13.68 -18.63
C ARG A 33 11.46 -14.60 -18.16
N HIS A 34 12.26 -14.15 -17.19
CA HIS A 34 13.44 -14.89 -16.72
C HIS A 34 13.13 -15.90 -15.61
N HIS A 35 12.15 -15.62 -14.76
CA HIS A 35 11.89 -16.41 -13.54
C HIS A 35 10.48 -17.01 -13.49
N GLY A 36 9.61 -16.72 -14.46
CA GLY A 36 8.25 -17.28 -14.53
C GLY A 36 7.31 -16.76 -13.44
N ILE A 37 7.62 -15.61 -12.83
CA ILE A 37 6.80 -14.98 -11.79
C ILE A 37 5.89 -13.92 -12.46
N PRO A 38 4.55 -14.09 -12.46
CA PRO A 38 3.66 -13.19 -13.19
C PRO A 38 3.77 -11.73 -12.72
N CYS A 39 3.80 -10.76 -13.65
CA CYS A 39 3.90 -9.33 -13.30
C CYS A 39 2.88 -8.87 -12.25
N ALA A 40 1.64 -9.35 -12.34
CA ALA A 40 0.55 -8.99 -11.42
C ALA A 40 0.77 -9.50 -9.98
N SER A 41 1.58 -10.55 -9.82
CA SER A 41 1.95 -11.12 -8.52
C SER A 41 3.16 -10.44 -7.89
N ILE A 42 3.95 -9.70 -8.67
CA ILE A 42 5.18 -9.06 -8.21
C ILE A 42 4.86 -7.76 -7.47
N VAL A 43 5.28 -7.69 -6.20
CA VAL A 43 5.34 -6.46 -5.41
C VAL A 43 6.81 -6.12 -5.19
N LEU A 44 7.18 -4.87 -5.47
CA LEU A 44 8.54 -4.38 -5.29
C LEU A 44 8.52 -3.25 -4.26
N LEU A 45 9.40 -3.35 -3.28
CA LEU A 45 9.59 -2.40 -2.19
C LEU A 45 11.05 -1.97 -2.13
N VAL A 46 11.31 -0.74 -1.69
CA VAL A 46 12.64 -0.33 -1.24
C VAL A 46 12.74 -0.37 0.28
N SER A 47 13.99 -0.31 0.78
CA SER A 47 14.26 -0.04 2.20
C SER A 47 13.46 1.18 2.66
N GLY A 48 12.67 1.02 3.73
CA GLY A 48 11.74 2.04 4.24
C GLY A 48 10.28 1.83 3.85
N GLY A 49 9.95 0.83 3.03
CA GLY A 49 8.56 0.43 2.77
C GLY A 49 7.85 1.18 1.64
N GLU A 50 8.57 1.97 0.85
CA GLU A 50 8.01 2.60 -0.34
C GLU A 50 7.83 1.58 -1.47
N VAL A 51 6.63 1.55 -2.05
CA VAL A 51 6.28 0.67 -3.17
C VAL A 51 6.73 1.28 -4.49
N LEU A 52 7.44 0.50 -5.29
CA LEU A 52 7.84 0.92 -6.63
C LEU A 52 6.61 1.00 -7.55
N GLN A 53 6.42 2.17 -8.15
CA GLN A 53 5.29 2.47 -9.03
C GLN A 53 5.61 2.08 -10.47
N ASP A 54 4.67 1.39 -11.13
CA ASP A 54 4.85 0.83 -12.48
C ASP A 54 5.27 1.87 -13.54
N THR A 55 4.83 3.12 -13.38
CA THR A 55 5.08 4.23 -14.30
C THR A 55 6.39 4.98 -14.03
N GLN A 56 7.00 4.77 -12.87
CA GLN A 56 8.24 5.45 -12.48
C GLN A 56 9.45 4.66 -12.96
N ARG A 57 10.59 5.34 -13.10
CA ARG A 57 11.86 4.69 -13.40
C ARG A 57 12.41 4.00 -12.15
N VAL A 58 13.09 2.88 -12.34
CA VAL A 58 13.71 2.13 -11.23
C VAL A 58 14.77 2.99 -10.52
N CYS A 59 15.55 3.77 -11.26
CA CYS A 59 16.58 4.66 -10.70
C CYS A 59 16.05 5.86 -9.90
N ASN A 60 14.75 6.14 -9.93
CA ASN A 60 14.16 7.17 -9.07
C ASN A 60 14.17 6.73 -7.60
N TYR A 61 14.30 5.43 -7.38
CA TYR A 61 14.43 4.83 -6.06
C TYR A 61 15.92 4.64 -5.75
N SER A 62 16.36 5.09 -4.57
CA SER A 62 17.74 4.95 -4.10
C SER A 62 18.04 3.51 -3.63
N ALA A 63 17.77 2.52 -4.49
CA ALA A 63 17.92 1.09 -4.21
C ALA A 63 18.46 0.35 -5.45
N GLY A 64 18.74 -0.94 -5.29
CA GLY A 64 19.22 -1.82 -6.36
C GLY A 64 20.73 -2.10 -6.32
N THR A 65 21.38 -1.88 -5.17
CA THR A 65 22.77 -2.28 -4.91
C THR A 65 22.82 -3.63 -4.19
N ASP A 66 24.01 -4.20 -4.06
CA ASP A 66 24.26 -5.44 -3.31
C ASP A 66 23.91 -5.32 -1.81
N THR A 67 24.14 -4.14 -1.25
CA THR A 67 23.89 -3.79 0.16
C THR A 67 22.50 -3.21 0.43
N ASN A 68 21.83 -2.70 -0.60
CA ASN A 68 20.47 -2.15 -0.54
C ASN A 68 19.70 -2.55 -1.81
N PRO A 69 19.31 -3.83 -1.93
CA PRO A 69 18.59 -4.32 -3.11
C PRO A 69 17.15 -3.82 -3.13
N ILE A 70 16.49 -3.99 -4.27
CA ILE A 70 15.03 -3.85 -4.34
C ILE A 70 14.42 -5.14 -3.79
N TYR A 71 13.54 -5.05 -2.79
CA TYR A 71 12.87 -6.20 -2.19
C TYR A 71 11.68 -6.63 -3.01
N MET A 72 11.67 -7.90 -3.42
CA MET A 72 10.60 -8.50 -4.21
C MET A 72 9.83 -9.51 -3.39
N PHE A 73 8.50 -9.38 -3.44
CA PHE A 73 7.54 -10.31 -2.88
C PHE A 73 6.62 -10.82 -3.98
N SER A 74 6.25 -12.09 -3.89
CA SER A 74 5.32 -12.71 -4.80
C SER A 74 4.01 -13.05 -4.09
N LYS A 75 2.90 -12.46 -4.57
CA LYS A 75 1.55 -12.75 -4.05
C LYS A 75 1.14 -14.22 -4.25
N SER A 76 1.79 -14.95 -5.15
CA SER A 76 1.46 -16.36 -5.43
C SER A 76 2.14 -17.37 -4.51
N VAL A 77 3.13 -16.95 -3.70
CA VAL A 77 3.87 -17.85 -2.78
C VAL A 77 3.11 -18.13 -1.49
N LEU A 78 1.95 -17.47 -1.27
CA LEU A 78 1.07 -17.77 -0.13
C LEU A 78 0.44 -19.17 -0.20
N ASP A 79 0.55 -19.86 -1.35
CA ASP A 79 0.14 -21.25 -1.48
C ASP A 79 1.22 -22.15 -0.87
N ALA A 80 0.93 -22.73 0.30
CA ALA A 80 1.84 -23.51 1.16
C ALA A 80 2.57 -24.71 0.50
N ARG A 81 2.36 -24.95 -0.80
CA ARG A 81 2.95 -26.06 -1.57
C ARG A 81 4.37 -25.79 -2.06
N ASN A 82 4.83 -24.53 -2.03
CA ASN A 82 6.15 -24.12 -2.51
C ASN A 82 7.02 -23.49 -1.42
N GLN A 83 6.88 -23.94 -0.16
CA GLN A 83 7.91 -23.60 0.83
C GLN A 83 9.26 -24.09 0.29
N PRO A 84 10.29 -23.23 0.20
CA PRO A 84 11.63 -23.69 -0.11
C PRO A 84 11.94 -24.84 0.85
N ALA A 85 12.37 -25.99 0.31
CA ALA A 85 12.83 -27.08 1.15
C ALA A 85 13.82 -26.51 2.18
N PRO A 86 13.83 -26.98 3.44
CA PRO A 86 14.82 -26.55 4.41
C PRO A 86 16.22 -26.71 3.80
N TRP A 87 16.85 -25.61 3.41
CA TRP A 87 18.23 -25.61 2.91
C TRP A 87 19.17 -25.42 4.11
N PRO A 88 20.30 -26.13 4.15
CA PRO A 88 20.83 -27.01 3.10
C PRO A 88 20.24 -28.42 3.20
N SER A 89 20.07 -29.07 2.05
CA SER A 89 20.19 -30.52 1.99
C SER A 89 21.61 -30.86 2.45
N ILE A 90 21.79 -31.08 3.75
CA ILE A 90 22.84 -31.94 4.29
C ILE A 90 22.47 -33.34 3.80
N GLU A 91 22.52 -33.54 2.49
CA GLU A 91 22.58 -34.86 1.88
C GLU A 91 24.02 -35.32 2.07
N THR A 92 24.28 -35.56 3.35
CA THR A 92 25.13 -36.58 3.92
C THR A 92 26.54 -36.67 3.35
N ASP A 93 27.43 -36.04 4.12
CA ASP A 93 28.77 -36.43 4.59
C ASP A 93 29.08 -37.96 4.72
N ASN A 94 28.15 -38.84 4.32
CA ASN A 94 28.30 -40.29 4.30
C ASN A 94 29.43 -40.74 3.38
N ASP A 95 29.70 -40.04 2.28
CA ASP A 95 30.82 -40.38 1.39
C ASP A 95 32.18 -40.04 2.05
N LEU A 96 32.26 -38.88 2.72
CA LEU A 96 33.48 -38.43 3.40
C LEU A 96 33.83 -39.34 4.58
N LYS A 97 32.82 -39.69 5.39
CA LYS A 97 32.99 -40.62 6.51
C LYS A 97 33.48 -41.99 6.04
N ALA A 98 32.89 -42.53 4.96
CA ALA A 98 33.32 -43.81 4.40
C ALA A 98 34.76 -43.76 3.86
N GLN A 99 35.17 -42.64 3.26
CA GLN A 99 36.54 -42.45 2.78
C GLN A 99 37.56 -42.37 3.94
N VAL A 100 37.20 -41.72 5.05
CA VAL A 100 38.00 -41.69 6.27
C VAL A 100 38.14 -43.08 6.87
N ASP A 101 37.02 -43.80 7.05
CA ASP A 101 37.00 -45.14 7.62
C ASP A 101 37.88 -46.10 6.79
N LYS A 102 37.79 -46.05 5.44
CA LYS A 102 38.67 -46.81 4.54
C LYS A 102 40.16 -46.42 4.65
N CYS A 103 40.46 -45.15 4.87
CA CYS A 103 41.85 -44.68 5.04
C CYS A 103 42.47 -45.13 6.37
N LEU A 104 41.66 -45.41 7.38
CA LEU A 104 42.13 -45.94 8.67
C LEU A 104 42.58 -47.40 8.55
N GLU A 105 41.97 -48.18 7.65
CA GLU A 105 42.31 -49.59 7.40
C GLU A 105 43.60 -49.79 6.59
N LEU A 106 44.15 -48.72 5.99
CA LEU A 106 45.36 -48.81 5.17
C LEU A 106 46.63 -49.13 5.99
N PRO A 107 47.55 -49.97 5.48
CA PRO A 107 48.79 -50.33 6.17
C PRO A 107 49.75 -49.14 6.28
N ALA A 108 50.69 -49.17 7.23
CA ALA A 108 51.67 -48.10 7.43
C ALA A 108 52.74 -48.07 6.32
N THR A 109 52.43 -47.44 5.19
CA THR A 109 53.31 -47.31 4.02
C THR A 109 53.39 -45.85 3.57
N TYR A 110 54.41 -45.51 2.76
CA TYR A 110 54.53 -44.18 2.15
C TYR A 110 53.27 -43.77 1.38
N ASN A 111 52.70 -44.68 0.59
CA ASN A 111 51.48 -44.42 -0.17
C ASN A 111 50.27 -44.09 0.73
N THR A 112 50.21 -44.66 1.93
CA THR A 112 49.17 -44.35 2.92
C THR A 112 49.31 -42.93 3.45
N VAL A 113 50.54 -42.44 3.66
CA VAL A 113 50.77 -41.04 4.06
C VAL A 113 50.29 -40.10 2.96
N VAL A 114 50.63 -40.40 1.70
CA VAL A 114 50.14 -39.61 0.54
C VAL A 114 48.61 -39.61 0.48
N THR A 115 47.98 -40.78 0.56
CA THR A 115 46.51 -40.91 0.49
C THR A 115 45.81 -40.14 1.60
N ARG A 116 46.29 -40.25 2.85
CA ARG A 116 45.74 -39.51 4.00
C ARG A 116 45.94 -38.01 3.87
N SER A 117 47.09 -37.57 3.34
CA SER A 117 47.35 -36.15 3.11
C SER A 117 46.40 -35.54 2.07
N LEU A 118 46.11 -36.26 0.98
CA LEU A 118 45.17 -35.83 -0.04
C LEU A 118 43.74 -35.75 0.49
N LEU A 119 43.29 -36.77 1.25
CA LEU A 119 41.98 -36.76 1.88
C LEU A 119 41.85 -35.59 2.87
N ALA A 120 42.86 -35.35 3.71
CA ALA A 120 42.85 -34.22 4.64
C ALA A 120 42.78 -32.86 3.91
N GLN A 121 43.46 -32.72 2.77
CA GLN A 121 43.38 -31.53 1.95
C GLN A 121 41.96 -31.33 1.38
N GLN A 122 41.35 -32.39 0.85
CA GLN A 122 39.98 -32.35 0.33
C GLN A 122 38.97 -31.94 1.43
N ILE A 123 39.08 -32.52 2.63
CA ILE A 123 38.23 -32.15 3.77
C ILE A 123 38.38 -30.66 4.11
N CYS A 124 39.62 -30.15 4.08
CA CYS A 124 39.89 -28.74 4.34
C CYS A 124 39.30 -27.80 3.27
N GLU A 125 39.32 -28.20 2.00
CA GLU A 125 38.69 -27.45 0.90
C GLU A 125 37.16 -27.42 1.07
N MET A 126 36.54 -28.57 1.33
CA MET A 126 35.10 -28.65 1.60
C MET A 126 34.68 -27.80 2.81
N ALA A 127 35.44 -27.83 3.91
CA ALA A 127 35.16 -27.02 5.09
C ALA A 127 35.20 -25.51 4.80
N LYS A 128 36.08 -25.07 3.89
CA LYS A 128 36.13 -23.65 3.46
C LYS A 128 34.94 -23.28 2.60
N GLU A 129 34.49 -24.17 1.72
CA GLU A 129 33.28 -23.96 0.92
C GLU A 129 32.02 -23.89 1.80
N GLU A 130 31.94 -24.74 2.82
CA GLU A 130 30.84 -24.73 3.79
C GLU A 130 30.85 -23.45 4.63
N ALA A 131 32.02 -23.00 5.08
CA ALA A 131 32.15 -21.73 5.81
C ALA A 131 31.69 -20.54 4.96
N LYS A 132 32.08 -20.48 3.68
CA LYS A 132 31.63 -19.46 2.73
C LYS A 132 30.12 -19.51 2.49
N THR A 133 29.55 -20.72 2.45
CA THR A 133 28.10 -20.93 2.32
C THR A 133 27.37 -20.38 3.54
N CYS A 134 27.87 -20.65 4.75
CA CYS A 134 27.35 -20.08 6.00
C CYS A 134 27.39 -18.54 5.98
N GLU A 135 28.51 -17.93 5.57
CA GLU A 135 28.63 -16.48 5.47
C GLU A 135 27.61 -15.87 4.50
N THR A 136 27.43 -16.53 3.34
CA THR A 136 26.43 -16.12 2.34
C THR A 136 25.02 -16.22 2.91
N LEU A 137 24.72 -17.32 3.62
CA LEU A 137 23.41 -17.53 4.24
C LEU A 137 23.09 -16.48 5.30
N ILE A 138 24.05 -16.11 6.15
CA ILE A 138 23.89 -15.04 7.14
C ILE A 138 23.56 -13.72 6.43
N HIS A 139 24.25 -13.42 5.33
CA HIS A 139 23.99 -12.23 4.54
C HIS A 139 22.58 -12.25 3.91
N GLU A 140 22.18 -13.37 3.30
CA GLU A 140 20.83 -13.55 2.74
C GLU A 140 19.74 -13.42 3.80
N GLN A 141 19.94 -13.99 4.99
CA GLN A 141 19.00 -13.84 6.12
C GLN A 141 18.88 -12.39 6.58
N HIS A 142 19.99 -11.65 6.60
CA HIS A 142 19.94 -10.23 6.93
C HIS A 142 19.12 -9.44 5.91
N LEU A 143 19.28 -9.74 4.61
CA LEU A 143 18.46 -9.13 3.55
C LEU A 143 16.99 -9.53 3.65
N GLN A 144 16.68 -10.78 4.02
CA GLN A 144 15.30 -11.19 4.28
C GLN A 144 14.69 -10.40 5.42
N GLN A 145 15.41 -10.24 6.53
CA GLN A 145 14.96 -9.45 7.68
C GLN A 145 14.68 -8.01 7.27
N GLN A 146 15.58 -7.37 6.51
CA GLN A 146 15.37 -6.02 6.01
C GLN A 146 14.16 -5.91 5.07
N GLY A 147 13.99 -6.89 4.17
CA GLY A 147 12.83 -6.97 3.29
C GLY A 147 11.52 -7.05 4.07
N TRP A 148 11.44 -7.91 5.09
CA TRP A 148 10.28 -8.00 5.97
C TRP A 148 10.04 -6.71 6.76
N ALA A 149 11.10 -6.05 7.23
CA ALA A 149 10.99 -4.74 7.88
C ALA A 149 10.40 -3.67 6.93
N ALA A 150 10.75 -3.70 5.64
CA ALA A 150 10.15 -2.81 4.64
C ALA A 150 8.65 -3.07 4.46
N VAL A 151 8.20 -4.33 4.48
CA VAL A 151 6.77 -4.66 4.44
C VAL A 151 6.05 -4.15 5.68
N VAL A 152 6.64 -4.33 6.87
CA VAL A 152 6.05 -3.83 8.11
C VAL A 152 5.90 -2.32 8.07
N ALA A 153 6.94 -1.58 7.66
CA ALA A 153 6.88 -0.13 7.50
C ALA A 153 5.77 0.30 6.52
N ASN A 154 5.65 -0.39 5.38
CA ASN A 154 4.58 -0.13 4.41
C ASN A 154 3.17 -0.33 5.00
N MET A 155 3.00 -1.40 5.79
CA MET A 155 1.73 -1.70 6.45
C MET A 155 1.42 -0.69 7.56
N GLU A 156 2.42 -0.27 8.33
CA GLU A 156 2.27 0.76 9.36
C GLU A 156 1.78 2.09 8.77
N ASP A 157 2.39 2.54 7.67
CA ASP A 157 1.96 3.73 6.94
C ASP A 157 0.51 3.60 6.43
N SER A 158 0.17 2.45 5.85
CA SER A 158 -1.19 2.17 5.36
C SER A 158 -2.23 2.18 6.50
N VAL A 159 -1.87 1.64 7.67
CA VAL A 159 -2.73 1.64 8.86
C VAL A 159 -2.90 3.05 9.41
N MET A 160 -1.83 3.85 9.48
CA MET A 160 -1.92 5.25 9.92
C MET A 160 -2.82 6.08 9.01
N GLU A 161 -2.64 5.97 7.69
CA GLU A 161 -3.49 6.66 6.71
C GLU A 161 -4.96 6.23 6.84
N PHE A 162 -5.22 4.94 7.04
CA PHE A 162 -6.58 4.45 7.25
C PHE A 162 -7.20 4.99 8.55
N GLN A 163 -6.45 5.02 9.65
CA GLN A 163 -6.90 5.58 10.92
C GLN A 163 -7.25 7.07 10.79
N GLU A 164 -6.42 7.84 10.09
CA GLU A 164 -6.69 9.26 9.81
C GLU A 164 -8.01 9.40 9.04
N ARG A 165 -8.19 8.66 7.93
CA ARG A 165 -9.43 8.69 7.14
C ARG A 165 -10.68 8.31 7.94
N VAL A 166 -10.57 7.34 8.85
CA VAL A 166 -11.68 6.93 9.73
C VAL A 166 -12.02 8.05 10.73
N SER A 167 -11.02 8.66 11.37
CA SER A 167 -11.22 9.82 12.26
C SER A 167 -11.92 10.96 11.54
N ASP A 168 -11.47 11.24 10.32
CA ASP A 168 -11.97 12.32 9.48
C ASP A 168 -13.40 12.05 8.98
N PHE A 169 -13.74 10.78 8.73
CA PHE A 169 -15.11 10.35 8.45
C PHE A 169 -16.03 10.57 9.65
N TYR A 170 -15.63 10.12 10.85
CA TYR A 170 -16.46 10.29 12.05
C TYR A 170 -16.68 11.77 12.38
N ARG A 171 -15.66 12.60 12.22
CA ARG A 171 -15.78 14.05 12.39
C ARG A 171 -16.83 14.64 11.43
N ARG A 172 -16.73 14.34 10.13
CA ARG A 172 -17.71 14.83 9.13
C ARG A 172 -19.12 14.29 9.37
N TYR A 173 -19.23 13.03 9.77
CA TYR A 173 -20.51 12.41 10.10
C TYR A 173 -21.18 13.10 11.28
N GLU A 174 -20.41 13.41 12.34
CA GLU A 174 -20.92 14.12 13.51
C GLU A 174 -21.36 15.54 13.16
N GLU A 175 -20.54 16.28 12.39
CA GLU A 175 -20.93 17.60 11.89
C GLU A 175 -22.21 17.55 11.03
N HIS A 176 -22.37 16.51 10.20
CA HIS A 176 -23.59 16.33 9.40
C HIS A 176 -24.80 16.05 10.28
N ARG A 177 -24.66 15.18 11.29
CA ARG A 177 -25.71 14.87 12.27
C ARG A 177 -26.17 16.11 13.03
N GLN A 178 -25.23 16.96 13.44
CA GLN A 178 -25.54 18.21 14.11
C GLN A 178 -26.30 19.17 13.18
N ARG A 179 -25.81 19.42 11.96
CA ARG A 179 -26.51 20.28 10.98
C ARG A 179 -27.91 19.77 10.64
N PHE A 180 -28.09 18.45 10.54
CA PHE A 180 -29.41 17.86 10.34
C PHE A 180 -30.37 18.21 11.48
N THR A 181 -29.88 18.15 12.72
CA THR A 181 -30.66 18.50 13.92
C THR A 181 -31.02 19.99 13.91
N GLU A 182 -30.07 20.87 13.65
CA GLU A 182 -30.28 22.32 13.51
C GLU A 182 -31.30 22.65 12.40
N HIS A 183 -31.20 22.00 11.24
CA HIS A 183 -32.17 22.18 10.15
C HIS A 183 -33.57 21.69 10.52
N MET A 184 -33.69 20.58 11.24
CA MET A 184 -34.97 20.08 11.74
C MET A 184 -35.60 21.04 12.76
N GLU A 185 -34.80 21.64 13.64
CA GLU A 185 -35.28 22.65 14.59
C GLU A 185 -35.84 23.88 13.85
N ILE A 186 -35.11 24.40 12.85
CA ILE A 186 -35.58 25.51 12.01
C ILE A 186 -36.91 25.16 11.32
N LEU A 187 -37.00 23.97 10.73
CA LEU A 187 -38.22 23.51 10.05
C LEU A 187 -39.39 23.35 11.03
N SER A 188 -39.13 22.95 12.28
CA SER A 188 -40.17 22.82 13.30
C SER A 188 -40.73 24.16 13.77
N ALA A 189 -39.92 25.23 13.77
CA ALA A 189 -40.34 26.58 14.13
C ALA A 189 -41.08 27.31 13.00
N PHE A 190 -40.94 26.85 11.76
CA PHE A 190 -41.45 27.52 10.57
C PHE A 190 -42.96 27.83 10.61
N ASP A 191 -43.79 26.87 11.02
CA ASP A 191 -45.24 27.08 11.13
C ASP A 191 -45.61 28.11 12.21
N HIS A 192 -44.82 28.17 13.28
CA HIS A 192 -45.01 29.18 14.33
C HIS A 192 -44.66 30.57 13.81
N ASP A 193 -43.53 30.69 13.12
CA ASP A 193 -43.07 31.94 12.52
C ASP A 193 -44.08 32.45 11.48
N LEU A 194 -44.65 31.58 10.64
CA LEU A 194 -45.71 31.94 9.70
C LEU A 194 -46.96 32.48 10.39
N LYS A 195 -47.37 31.87 11.51
CA LYS A 195 -48.50 32.38 12.31
C LYS A 195 -48.20 33.76 12.88
N GLN A 196 -47.02 33.95 13.48
CA GLN A 196 -46.60 35.27 13.98
C GLN A 196 -46.57 36.33 12.88
N LEU A 197 -46.02 36.00 11.72
CA LEU A 197 -46.01 36.89 10.54
C LEU A 197 -47.43 37.27 10.07
N SER A 198 -48.39 36.33 10.16
CA SER A 198 -49.78 36.59 9.77
C SER A 198 -50.52 37.56 10.69
N GLU A 199 -50.08 37.71 11.95
CA GLU A 199 -50.69 38.58 12.94
C GLU A 199 -50.20 40.04 12.86
N ILE A 200 -49.16 40.31 12.06
CA ILE A 200 -48.60 41.66 11.92
C ILE A 200 -49.53 42.51 11.03
N PRO A 201 -50.18 43.56 11.58
CA PRO A 201 -51.10 44.38 10.80
C PRO A 201 -50.33 45.20 9.74
N ILE A 202 -50.75 45.05 8.49
CA ILE A 202 -50.17 45.78 7.36
C ILE A 202 -50.89 47.12 7.22
N LEU A 203 -50.12 48.21 7.06
CA LEU A 203 -50.66 49.53 6.72
C LEU A 203 -51.44 49.46 5.39
N SER A 204 -52.67 49.97 5.37
CA SER A 204 -53.57 49.87 4.22
C SER A 204 -52.99 50.48 2.93
N THR A 205 -52.19 51.54 3.07
CA THR A 205 -51.47 52.17 1.94
C THR A 205 -50.41 51.26 1.33
N LEU A 206 -49.83 50.33 2.11
CA LEU A 206 -48.90 49.31 1.61
C LEU A 206 -49.65 48.18 0.88
N MET A 207 -50.84 47.80 1.35
CA MET A 207 -51.67 46.77 0.69
C MET A 207 -52.10 47.18 -0.71
N GLU A 208 -52.47 48.46 -0.91
CA GLU A 208 -52.83 49.00 -2.23
C GLU A 208 -51.64 48.96 -3.22
N ASN A 209 -50.42 49.19 -2.72
CA ASN A 209 -49.19 49.09 -3.53
C ASN A 209 -48.77 47.62 -3.79
N ALA A 210 -49.00 46.72 -2.84
CA ALA A 210 -48.72 45.28 -3.00
C ALA A 210 -49.67 44.62 -4.02
N ALA A 211 -50.93 45.05 -4.09
CA ALA A 211 -51.88 44.56 -5.09
C ALA A 211 -51.54 45.02 -6.52
N SER A 212 -50.87 46.16 -6.67
CA SER A 212 -50.45 46.71 -7.97
C SER A 212 -49.08 46.19 -8.44
N ARG A 213 -48.30 45.56 -7.56
CA ARG A 213 -47.05 44.85 -7.90
C ARG A 213 -47.06 43.44 -7.26
N PRO A 214 -47.45 42.40 -7.99
CA PRO A 214 -47.31 41.02 -7.52
C PRO A 214 -45.86 40.76 -7.12
N PHE A 215 -45.63 40.13 -5.98
CA PHE A 215 -44.31 39.76 -5.46
C PHE A 215 -43.61 38.75 -6.39
N GLY A 216 -43.07 39.21 -7.52
CA GLY A 216 -42.26 38.44 -8.46
C GLY A 216 -40.74 38.52 -8.19
N ASN A 217 -40.31 39.43 -7.32
CA ASN A 217 -38.87 39.67 -7.08
C ASN A 217 -38.11 38.52 -6.40
N PHE A 218 -38.80 37.51 -5.85
CA PHE A 218 -38.15 36.31 -5.34
C PHE A 218 -37.91 35.23 -6.41
N ASP A 219 -38.60 35.32 -7.56
CA ASP A 219 -38.42 34.40 -8.69
C ASP A 219 -37.24 34.83 -9.60
N GLU A 220 -36.89 36.12 -9.57
CA GLU A 220 -35.84 36.72 -10.41
C GLU A 220 -34.41 36.47 -9.88
N ALA A 221 -34.25 36.11 -8.59
CA ALA A 221 -32.95 35.95 -7.95
C ALA A 221 -32.28 34.58 -8.20
N TYR A 222 -33.01 33.59 -8.74
CA TYR A 222 -32.45 32.25 -9.02
C TYR A 222 -32.13 32.00 -10.49
N VAL A 223 -32.46 32.94 -11.38
CA VAL A 223 -32.28 32.76 -12.84
C VAL A 223 -30.94 33.32 -13.36
N ASP A 224 -30.22 34.16 -12.60
CA ASP A 224 -29.01 34.86 -13.10
C ASP A 224 -27.66 34.37 -12.51
N ALA A 225 -27.61 33.19 -11.87
CA ALA A 225 -26.32 32.58 -11.51
C ALA A 225 -25.59 31.92 -12.71
N GLY A 226 -26.17 32.01 -13.92
CA GLY A 226 -25.67 31.30 -15.10
C GLY A 226 -25.06 32.15 -16.22
N ASN A 227 -25.20 33.49 -16.25
CA ASN A 227 -24.92 34.20 -17.51
C ASN A 227 -24.28 35.60 -17.48
N THR A 228 -23.91 36.16 -16.32
CA THR A 228 -23.26 37.49 -16.29
C THR A 228 -21.74 37.40 -16.20
N ALA A 229 -21.13 36.88 -17.28
CA ALA A 229 -19.73 37.11 -17.61
C ALA A 229 -19.64 37.65 -19.04
N ASN A 230 -20.06 38.91 -19.24
CA ASN A 230 -19.41 39.85 -20.15
C ASN A 230 -20.15 41.21 -20.19
N SER A 231 -19.34 42.27 -20.23
CA SER A 231 -19.63 43.63 -20.71
C SER A 231 -20.01 44.69 -19.65
N THR A 232 -19.03 45.28 -18.96
CA THR A 232 -18.29 46.55 -19.27
C THR A 232 -19.01 47.84 -18.82
N SER A 233 -18.40 48.57 -17.87
CA SER A 233 -18.54 50.03 -17.78
C SER A 233 -17.22 50.72 -17.44
N SER A 234 -16.84 51.63 -18.32
CA SER A 234 -15.67 52.50 -18.36
C SER A 234 -15.51 53.41 -17.14
N GLY A 235 -14.24 53.74 -16.78
CA GLY A 235 -13.92 54.77 -15.80
C GLY A 235 -12.43 54.99 -15.45
N SER A 236 -11.57 55.22 -16.45
CA SER A 236 -10.32 56.03 -16.46
C SER A 236 -9.27 55.93 -15.32
N VAL A 237 -8.02 55.56 -15.66
CA VAL A 237 -6.79 56.42 -15.64
C VAL A 237 -5.54 55.64 -16.17
N LYS A 238 -4.83 56.24 -17.15
CA LYS A 238 -3.41 56.16 -17.64
C LYS A 238 -2.52 54.96 -17.21
N THR A 239 -1.64 54.32 -18.00
CA THR A 239 -0.83 54.70 -19.20
C THR A 239 -0.06 53.48 -19.77
N THR A 240 0.15 53.48 -21.11
CA THR A 240 1.29 52.95 -21.92
C THR A 240 1.58 51.44 -22.16
N SER A 241 1.40 51.02 -23.44
CA SER A 241 2.20 50.13 -24.35
C SER A 241 2.60 48.71 -23.89
N ASN A 242 2.56 47.61 -24.66
CA ASN A 242 2.58 47.38 -26.11
C ASN A 242 2.21 45.88 -26.43
N SER A 243 1.68 45.65 -27.65
CA SER A 243 1.79 44.47 -28.55
C SER A 243 1.18 43.07 -28.21
N GLU A 244 0.11 42.76 -28.96
CA GLU A 244 -0.47 41.49 -29.48
C GLU A 244 0.50 40.54 -30.24
N PRO A 245 0.07 39.37 -30.82
CA PRO A 245 -1.10 38.49 -30.55
C PRO A 245 -0.87 36.94 -30.72
N ALA A 246 -1.98 36.17 -30.54
CA ALA A 246 -2.42 34.97 -31.29
C ALA A 246 -1.84 33.57 -30.91
N THR A 247 -2.57 32.43 -30.84
CA THR A 247 -3.93 32.03 -31.29
C THR A 247 -4.35 30.65 -30.74
N ALA A 248 -5.65 30.49 -30.41
CA ALA A 248 -6.64 29.37 -30.56
C ALA A 248 -6.19 27.87 -30.59
N ALA A 249 -6.96 26.83 -30.17
CA ALA A 249 -8.42 26.61 -30.26
C ALA A 249 -8.93 25.35 -29.48
N ALA A 250 -10.26 25.35 -29.21
CA ALA A 250 -11.28 24.25 -29.08
C ALA A 250 -11.14 23.20 -27.95
N VAL A 251 -12.08 22.93 -27.01
CA VAL A 251 -13.58 22.82 -26.89
C VAL A 251 -14.18 21.44 -27.26
N ALA A 252 -14.94 20.89 -26.29
CA ALA A 252 -16.11 19.97 -26.30
C ALA A 252 -15.89 18.73 -25.39
N THR A 253 -16.50 18.50 -24.20
CA THR A 253 -17.88 18.60 -23.66
C THR A 253 -18.66 17.26 -23.73
N THR A 254 -18.76 16.62 -22.54
CA THR A 254 -19.88 15.89 -21.89
C THR A 254 -20.76 14.88 -22.64
N THR A 255 -21.10 13.75 -22.01
CA THR A 255 -22.41 13.56 -21.31
C THR A 255 -22.54 12.19 -20.62
N ASP A 256 -23.25 12.23 -19.49
CA ASP A 256 -23.63 11.17 -18.56
C ASP A 256 -24.72 10.21 -19.09
N ALA A 257 -24.91 9.08 -18.38
CA ALA A 257 -26.24 8.52 -18.11
C ALA A 257 -26.24 7.57 -16.88
N GLU A 258 -27.18 7.82 -15.98
CA GLU A 258 -27.56 7.05 -14.78
C GLU A 258 -28.28 5.72 -15.10
N GLY A 259 -28.39 4.87 -14.07
CA GLY A 259 -29.32 3.74 -14.04
C GLY A 259 -29.45 3.11 -12.64
N THR A 260 -30.53 3.46 -11.93
CA THR A 260 -30.97 2.99 -10.60
C THR A 260 -31.77 1.69 -10.66
N THR A 261 -31.68 0.82 -9.63
CA THR A 261 -32.83 0.08 -9.07
C THR A 261 -32.56 -0.52 -7.68
N SER A 262 -33.52 -0.33 -6.78
CA SER A 262 -33.73 -0.92 -5.44
C SER A 262 -34.48 -2.27 -5.60
N SER A 263 -34.74 -3.17 -4.64
CA SER A 263 -34.73 -3.27 -3.17
C SER A 263 -34.90 -4.76 -2.78
N GLN A 264 -34.47 -5.17 -1.57
CA GLN A 264 -35.28 -5.85 -0.54
C GLN A 264 -34.37 -6.42 0.56
N GLY A 265 -34.71 -6.14 1.82
CA GLY A 265 -34.02 -6.63 3.01
C GLY A 265 -34.75 -7.79 3.68
N GLU A 266 -34.07 -8.42 4.63
CA GLU A 266 -34.68 -9.14 5.74
C GLU A 266 -33.74 -9.06 6.97
N GLU A 267 -34.28 -8.53 8.06
CA GLU A 267 -33.69 -8.55 9.40
C GLU A 267 -33.77 -9.96 9.99
N LYS A 268 -32.72 -10.38 10.72
CA LYS A 268 -32.90 -11.28 11.86
C LYS A 268 -31.83 -11.05 12.91
N ALA A 269 -32.28 -10.68 14.11
CA ALA A 269 -31.45 -10.50 15.29
C ALA A 269 -31.52 -11.72 16.24
N VAL A 270 -30.44 -11.85 17.02
CA VAL A 270 -30.28 -12.51 18.33
C VAL A 270 -30.07 -14.04 18.38
N ALA A 271 -28.86 -14.45 18.80
CA ALA A 271 -28.66 -15.25 20.02
C ALA A 271 -27.18 -15.24 20.47
N LEU A 272 -26.99 -14.68 21.67
CA LEU A 272 -25.79 -14.73 22.50
C LEU A 272 -25.72 -16.10 23.17
N ALA A 273 -24.63 -16.85 23.01
CA ALA A 273 -24.35 -18.04 23.82
C ALA A 273 -22.86 -18.09 24.15
N GLY A 274 -22.55 -17.89 25.44
CA GLY A 274 -21.23 -18.07 26.00
C GLY A 274 -20.93 -19.55 26.25
N SER A 275 -19.66 -19.90 26.04
CA SER A 275 -18.94 -21.05 26.59
C SER A 275 -17.46 -20.73 26.33
N GLY A 276 -16.60 -20.41 27.30
CA GLY A 276 -16.56 -20.90 28.67
C GLY A 276 -15.89 -22.28 28.68
N SER A 277 -14.59 -22.35 28.37
CA SER A 277 -13.77 -23.55 28.66
C SER A 277 -12.34 -23.11 28.94
N ALA A 278 -11.85 -23.58 30.08
CA ALA A 278 -10.74 -23.08 30.85
C ALA A 278 -9.37 -23.29 30.21
N GLU A 279 -8.54 -22.26 30.30
CA GLU A 279 -7.08 -22.38 30.29
C GLU A 279 -6.64 -23.17 31.53
N GLN A 280 -6.04 -24.33 31.31
CA GLN A 280 -5.25 -25.02 32.33
C GLN A 280 -3.83 -24.45 32.26
N GLN A 281 -3.58 -23.41 33.05
CA GLN A 281 -2.21 -22.98 33.37
C GLN A 281 -1.58 -24.00 34.32
N GLN A 282 -0.62 -24.76 33.81
CA GLN A 282 0.22 -25.64 34.59
C GLN A 282 1.33 -24.80 35.23
N THR A 283 1.08 -24.32 36.44
CA THR A 283 2.09 -23.69 37.29
C THR A 283 3.00 -24.77 37.87
N VAL A 284 4.23 -24.89 37.35
CA VAL A 284 5.29 -25.65 38.04
C VAL A 284 5.96 -24.70 39.02
N SER A 285 5.53 -24.80 40.26
CA SER A 285 6.22 -24.30 41.44
C SER A 285 7.17 -25.40 41.93
N SER A 286 8.48 -25.13 41.90
CA SER A 286 9.46 -25.88 42.69
C SER A 286 10.39 -24.89 43.36
N GLY A 287 10.04 -24.54 44.60
CA GLY A 287 10.95 -23.94 45.56
C GLY A 287 11.73 -25.02 46.31
N ILE A 288 13.06 -24.91 46.26
CA ILE A 288 14.03 -24.91 47.38
C ILE A 288 13.93 -26.06 48.41
N SER A 289 15.00 -26.86 48.54
CA SER A 289 15.89 -26.89 49.72
C SER A 289 17.00 -27.96 49.57
N ASP A 290 18.19 -27.59 50.05
CA ASP A 290 19.49 -28.29 50.17
C ASP A 290 20.36 -28.53 48.93
#